data_AF-A0A1I7T2R2-F1
#
_entry.id   AF-A0A1I7T2R2-F1
#
_cell.length_a   1.000
_cell.length_b   1.000
_cell.length_c   1.000
_cell.angle_alpha   90.00
_cell.angle_beta   90.00
_cell.angle_gamma   90.00
#
_symmetry.space_group_name_H-M   'P 1'
#
loop_
_entity.id
_entity.type
_entity.pdbx_description
1 polymer ?
#
loop_
_entity_poly.entity_id
_entity_poly.type
_entity_poly.pdbx_seq_one_letter_code
_entity_poly.pdbx_strand_id
1 'polypeptide(L)'
;MSVTVDVKRIGTYTKLADKTAVPNGKPPRLNESPHLYGNLKESLDLRIGVERFKDQGYGDKLHSICDYIRKTSAPGSSLKEAIDADFVSNRRIMKFIARSAYRRESVDIRAIRKNGVIFLCDNNRISPDNYSSHGFKFEQYMTLDSNGRPHRKYEKVSNAKSGKTVLRTTISSGNGQLKVIYAAETDAMDSQGNCVELKTTGMDHSRWLKVASLDHYLQSFFANVPYIIFGRKQSHTVSIVYKTDKIWTDAIPNDSVSWNKEVCFEQLFNVLDTIKTYLQRDGDALVLKIRSEGISYELGNSGFNFPDPRFLSHFHN
;
A
#
# COMPACT_ATOMS: atom_id res chain seq x y z
N MET A 1 11.56 23.95 -0.87
CA MET A 1 10.29 24.50 -1.38
C MET A 1 9.20 23.62 -0.80
N SER A 2 8.16 24.20 -0.19
CA SER A 2 7.13 23.38 0.48
C SER A 2 6.44 22.46 -0.53
N VAL A 3 6.39 21.16 -0.22
CA VAL A 3 5.68 20.16 -1.03
C VAL A 3 4.33 19.86 -0.40
N THR A 4 3.27 19.97 -1.20
CA THR A 4 1.91 19.58 -0.81
C THR A 4 1.56 18.26 -1.47
N VAL A 5 0.99 17.34 -0.69
CA VAL A 5 0.53 16.02 -1.17
C VAL A 5 -0.97 15.89 -0.92
N ASP A 6 -1.75 15.80 -2.00
CA ASP A 6 -3.19 15.55 -1.95
C ASP A 6 -3.47 14.12 -2.41
N VAL A 7 -4.08 13.30 -1.55
CA VAL A 7 -4.37 11.89 -1.81
C VAL A 7 -5.87 11.69 -1.95
N LYS A 8 -6.33 11.32 -3.15
CA LYS A 8 -7.75 11.08 -3.43
C LYS A 8 -8.02 9.62 -3.76
N ARG A 9 -8.99 9.01 -3.06
CA ARG A 9 -9.56 7.72 -3.47
C ARG A 9 -10.43 7.92 -4.70
N ILE A 10 -10.11 7.23 -5.80
CA ILE A 10 -10.85 7.31 -7.07
C ILE A 10 -11.61 6.03 -7.42
N GLY A 11 -11.39 4.95 -6.67
CA GLY A 11 -12.14 3.70 -6.85
C GLY A 11 -11.68 2.60 -5.90
N THR A 12 -12.32 1.45 -5.99
CA THR A 12 -11.94 0.22 -5.27
C THR A 12 -12.08 -1.00 -6.17
N TYR A 13 -11.39 -2.06 -5.83
CA TYR A 13 -11.58 -3.37 -6.46
C TYR A 13 -11.22 -4.51 -5.51
N THR A 14 -11.75 -5.69 -5.78
CA THR A 14 -11.28 -6.92 -5.16
C THR A 14 -10.26 -7.58 -6.07
N LYS A 15 -9.04 -7.78 -5.57
CA LYS A 15 -8.01 -8.61 -6.20
C LYS A 15 -8.37 -10.08 -5.97
N LEU A 16 -8.38 -10.88 -7.03
CA LEU A 16 -8.55 -12.34 -6.96
C LEU A 16 -7.20 -13.07 -6.93
N ALA A 17 -7.21 -14.39 -6.67
CA ALA A 17 -6.00 -15.20 -6.56
C ALA A 17 -5.18 -15.25 -7.87
N ASP A 18 -5.84 -15.14 -9.02
CA ASP A 18 -5.22 -15.05 -10.35
C ASP A 18 -4.71 -13.62 -10.68
N LYS A 19 -4.77 -12.71 -9.71
CA LYS A 19 -4.38 -11.29 -9.79
C LYS A 19 -5.27 -10.44 -10.70
N THR A 20 -6.43 -10.95 -11.13
CA THR A 20 -7.44 -10.12 -11.80
C THR A 20 -8.17 -9.25 -10.79
N ALA A 21 -8.78 -8.16 -11.29
CA ALA A 21 -9.55 -7.21 -10.49
C ALA A 21 -11.06 -7.35 -10.78
N VAL A 22 -11.85 -7.29 -9.72
CA VAL A 22 -13.30 -7.05 -9.79
C VAL A 22 -13.55 -5.59 -9.40
N PRO A 23 -13.79 -4.67 -10.36
CA PRO A 23 -14.05 -3.27 -10.07
C PRO A 23 -15.23 -3.10 -9.11
N ASN A 24 -15.20 -2.04 -8.30
CA ASN A 24 -16.19 -1.73 -7.26
C ASN A 24 -16.27 -2.76 -6.13
N GLY A 25 -15.44 -3.81 -6.15
CA GLY A 25 -15.23 -4.68 -5.00
C GLY A 25 -14.74 -3.87 -3.80
N LYS A 26 -15.36 -4.08 -2.63
CA LYS A 26 -15.04 -3.36 -1.40
C LYS A 26 -14.09 -4.17 -0.51
N PRO A 27 -13.27 -3.50 0.31
CA PRO A 27 -12.61 -4.15 1.44
C PRO A 27 -13.61 -4.83 2.39
N PRO A 28 -13.16 -5.79 3.21
CA PRO A 28 -13.98 -6.36 4.27
C PRO A 28 -14.57 -5.26 5.17
N ARG A 29 -15.79 -5.45 5.66
CA ARG A 29 -16.39 -4.52 6.63
C ARG A 29 -15.70 -4.67 7.98
N LEU A 30 -15.40 -3.55 8.62
CA LEU A 30 -14.92 -3.53 9.99
C LEU A 30 -16.00 -4.08 10.94
N ASN A 31 -15.60 -4.90 11.89
CA ASN A 31 -16.44 -5.36 12.99
C ASN A 31 -16.42 -4.32 14.11
N GLU A 32 -17.39 -3.41 14.09
CA GLU A 32 -17.50 -2.29 15.03
C GLU A 32 -18.13 -2.67 16.39
N SER A 33 -18.14 -3.98 16.73
CA SER A 33 -18.62 -4.44 18.04
C SER A 33 -17.80 -3.81 19.18
N PRO A 34 -18.43 -3.13 20.17
CA PRO A 34 -17.72 -2.49 21.27
C PRO A 34 -16.80 -3.41 22.07
N HIS A 35 -17.07 -4.72 22.08
CA HIS A 35 -16.26 -5.72 22.80
C HIS A 35 -14.88 -5.96 22.19
N LEU A 36 -14.65 -5.51 20.95
CA LEU A 36 -13.36 -5.60 20.26
C LEU A 36 -12.49 -4.37 20.46
N TYR A 37 -12.94 -3.36 21.22
CA TYR A 37 -12.24 -2.08 21.39
C TYR A 37 -11.88 -1.81 22.85
N GLY A 38 -10.70 -1.23 23.07
CA GLY A 38 -10.14 -1.05 24.41
C GLY A 38 -9.64 -2.37 25.00
N ASN A 39 -9.80 -2.56 26.31
CA ASN A 39 -9.38 -3.78 27.00
C ASN A 39 -10.35 -4.92 26.67
N LEU A 40 -9.82 -6.02 26.16
CA LEU A 40 -10.65 -7.14 25.71
C LEU A 40 -11.03 -8.02 26.89
N LYS A 41 -12.31 -8.37 27.00
CA LYS A 41 -12.79 -9.38 27.98
C LYS A 41 -12.27 -10.77 27.63
N GLU A 42 -12.25 -11.08 26.34
CA GLU A 42 -11.67 -12.31 25.80
C GLU A 42 -10.53 -11.93 24.87
N SER A 43 -9.34 -12.47 25.12
CA SER A 43 -8.17 -12.20 24.30
C SER A 43 -8.28 -12.87 22.93
N LEU A 44 -7.67 -12.25 21.91
CA LEU A 44 -7.64 -12.80 20.55
C LEU A 44 -6.36 -13.60 20.36
N ASP A 45 -6.49 -14.91 20.15
CA ASP A 45 -5.36 -15.78 19.83
C ASP A 45 -5.12 -15.80 18.32
N LEU A 46 -4.01 -15.22 17.89
CA LEU A 46 -3.64 -15.07 16.49
C LEU A 46 -3.16 -16.38 15.84
N ARG A 47 -3.02 -17.47 16.61
CA ARG A 47 -2.57 -18.79 16.13
C ARG A 47 -3.72 -19.67 15.63
N ILE A 48 -4.97 -19.32 15.94
CA ILE A 48 -6.12 -20.16 15.62
C ILE A 48 -6.44 -20.06 14.13
N GLY A 49 -6.42 -21.18 13.40
CA GLY A 49 -6.84 -21.23 12.00
C GLY A 49 -5.78 -20.80 10.99
N VAL A 50 -4.51 -20.69 11.41
CA VAL A 50 -3.36 -20.34 10.56
C VAL A 50 -2.39 -21.50 10.29
N GLU A 51 -2.67 -22.70 10.82
CA GLU A 51 -1.76 -23.87 10.81
C GLU A 51 -1.38 -24.34 9.41
N ARG A 52 -2.17 -23.97 8.39
CA ARG A 52 -1.91 -24.27 6.97
C ARG A 52 -2.05 -23.03 6.08
N PHE A 53 -1.88 -21.84 6.65
CA PHE A 53 -1.93 -20.61 5.89
C PHE A 53 -0.89 -20.62 4.77
N LYS A 54 -1.30 -20.22 3.57
CA LYS A 54 -0.42 -19.99 2.43
C LYS A 54 -0.71 -18.58 1.92
N ASP A 55 0.34 -17.81 1.63
CA ASP A 55 0.18 -16.52 1.00
C ASP A 55 -0.19 -16.70 -0.49
N GLN A 56 -1.50 -16.70 -0.74
CA GLN A 56 -2.08 -16.79 -2.08
C GLN A 56 -2.20 -15.42 -2.76
N GLY A 57 -2.07 -14.34 -1.98
CA GLY A 57 -2.15 -12.96 -2.45
C GLY A 57 -0.83 -12.41 -2.99
N TYR A 58 0.26 -13.18 -2.87
CA TYR A 58 1.63 -12.80 -3.21
C TYR A 58 1.86 -12.43 -4.69
N GLY A 59 2.87 -11.58 -4.93
CA GLY A 59 3.43 -11.36 -6.25
C GLY A 59 2.56 -10.53 -7.19
N ASP A 60 1.56 -9.84 -6.65
CA ASP A 60 0.80 -8.82 -7.36
C ASP A 60 1.58 -7.49 -7.33
N LYS A 61 2.46 -7.31 -8.30
CA LYS A 61 3.24 -6.08 -8.45
C LYS A 61 2.37 -4.93 -8.96
N LEU A 62 1.87 -5.09 -10.19
CA LEU A 62 1.00 -4.14 -10.88
C LEU A 62 -0.10 -4.84 -11.71
N HIS A 63 -0.20 -6.17 -11.65
CA HIS A 63 -1.12 -6.95 -12.48
C HIS A 63 -2.57 -6.54 -12.22
N SER A 64 -2.97 -6.49 -10.95
CA SER A 64 -4.37 -6.22 -10.60
C SER A 64 -4.78 -4.76 -10.83
N ILE A 65 -3.88 -3.80 -10.64
CA ILE A 65 -4.18 -2.39 -10.96
C ILE A 65 -4.25 -2.17 -12.48
N CYS A 66 -3.37 -2.81 -13.26
CA CYS A 66 -3.48 -2.78 -14.72
C CYS A 66 -4.80 -3.40 -15.20
N ASP A 67 -5.21 -4.55 -14.66
CA ASP A 67 -6.50 -5.16 -15.01
C ASP A 67 -7.69 -4.29 -14.58
N TYR A 68 -7.61 -3.63 -13.42
CA TYR A 68 -8.60 -2.64 -12.99
C TYR A 68 -8.71 -1.47 -13.98
N ILE A 69 -7.58 -0.84 -14.33
CA ILE A 69 -7.54 0.29 -15.26
C ILE A 69 -8.12 -0.13 -16.61
N ARG A 70 -7.72 -1.30 -17.13
CA ARG A 70 -8.25 -1.86 -18.38
C ARG A 70 -9.76 -2.05 -18.35
N LYS A 71 -10.30 -2.64 -17.27
CA LYS A 71 -11.73 -2.90 -17.10
C LYS A 71 -12.58 -1.64 -16.85
N THR A 72 -11.95 -0.54 -16.46
CA THR A 72 -12.62 0.74 -16.15
C THR A 72 -12.39 1.82 -17.19
N SER A 73 -11.61 1.53 -18.23
CA SER A 73 -11.30 2.45 -19.34
C SER A 73 -11.98 1.99 -20.63
N ALA A 74 -12.41 2.93 -21.46
CA ALA A 74 -12.95 2.64 -22.78
C ALA A 74 -11.88 1.94 -23.66
N PRO A 75 -12.22 0.85 -24.37
CA PRO A 75 -11.29 0.26 -25.34
C PRO A 75 -10.88 1.26 -26.40
N GLY A 76 -9.59 1.27 -26.76
CA GLY A 76 -9.05 2.17 -27.76
C GLY A 76 -8.97 3.63 -27.32
N SER A 77 -9.01 3.94 -26.02
CA SER A 77 -8.68 5.27 -25.49
C SER A 77 -7.17 5.47 -25.35
N SER A 78 -6.71 6.71 -25.17
CA SER A 78 -5.32 6.98 -24.81
C SER A 78 -5.06 6.51 -23.38
N LEU A 79 -3.92 5.85 -23.15
CA LEU A 79 -3.52 5.45 -21.80
C LEU A 79 -3.33 6.66 -20.88
N LYS A 80 -2.69 7.72 -21.40
CA LYS A 80 -2.40 8.94 -20.65
C LYS A 80 -3.68 9.65 -20.23
N GLU A 81 -4.66 9.73 -21.13
CA GLU A 81 -5.96 10.35 -20.86
C GLU A 81 -6.80 9.50 -19.89
N ALA A 82 -6.84 8.17 -20.08
CA ALA A 82 -7.60 7.26 -19.23
C ALA A 82 -7.11 7.29 -17.77
N ILE A 83 -5.80 7.40 -17.56
CA ILE A 83 -5.19 7.43 -16.23
C ILE A 83 -5.23 8.84 -15.63
N ASP A 84 -5.03 9.90 -16.43
CA ASP A 84 -4.80 11.28 -15.97
C ASP A 84 -3.73 11.32 -14.85
N ALA A 85 -2.59 10.68 -15.11
CA ALA A 85 -1.43 10.71 -14.22
C ALA A 85 -0.12 10.59 -14.99
N ASP A 86 0.99 10.99 -14.34
CA ASP A 86 2.35 10.79 -14.85
C ASP A 86 2.86 9.39 -14.54
N PHE A 87 2.46 8.85 -13.40
CA PHE A 87 2.95 7.58 -12.90
C PHE A 87 1.85 6.59 -12.60
N VAL A 88 2.13 5.31 -12.81
CA VAL A 88 1.38 4.17 -12.26
C VAL A 88 2.29 3.36 -11.35
N SER A 89 1.82 3.03 -10.15
CA SER A 89 2.63 2.35 -9.14
C SER A 89 1.76 1.53 -8.17
N ASN A 90 2.38 1.09 -7.06
CA ASN A 90 1.71 0.62 -5.87
C ASN A 90 2.10 1.47 -4.65
N ARG A 91 1.27 1.44 -3.61
CA ARG A 91 1.51 2.22 -2.37
C ARG A 91 2.88 1.96 -1.75
N ARG A 92 3.36 0.72 -1.81
CA ARG A 92 4.63 0.32 -1.18
C ARG A 92 5.82 1.09 -1.77
N ILE A 93 5.84 1.31 -3.08
CA ILE A 93 6.88 2.11 -3.74
C ILE A 93 6.82 3.57 -3.29
N MET A 94 5.63 4.17 -3.23
CA MET A 94 5.44 5.54 -2.73
C MET A 94 6.00 5.69 -1.30
N LYS A 95 5.66 4.73 -0.43
CA LYS A 95 6.20 4.65 0.94
C LYS A 95 7.72 4.54 0.96
N PHE A 96 8.30 3.67 0.15
CA PHE A 96 9.76 3.46 0.13
C PHE A 96 10.54 4.69 -0.30
N ILE A 97 10.08 5.39 -1.34
CA ILE A 97 10.71 6.62 -1.80
C ILE A 97 10.57 7.70 -0.73
N ALA A 98 9.38 7.95 -0.19
CA ALA A 98 9.20 8.99 0.81
C ALA A 98 10.04 8.72 2.09
N ARG A 99 10.07 7.45 2.53
CA ARG A 99 10.80 7.02 3.72
C ARG A 99 12.33 7.09 3.56
N SER A 100 12.86 7.08 2.33
CA SER A 100 14.32 7.07 2.09
C SER A 100 15.03 8.34 2.55
N ALA A 101 14.27 9.39 2.91
CA ALA A 101 14.78 10.57 3.60
C ALA A 101 15.41 10.23 4.96
N TYR A 102 14.84 9.26 5.68
CA TYR A 102 15.26 8.89 7.04
C TYR A 102 15.77 7.46 7.13
N ARG A 103 15.24 6.54 6.31
CA ARG A 103 15.60 5.13 6.36
C ARG A 103 15.72 4.55 4.95
N ARG A 104 16.95 4.19 4.60
CA ARG A 104 17.30 3.59 3.30
C ARG A 104 17.46 2.09 3.44
N GLU A 105 16.40 1.36 3.15
CA GLU A 105 16.46 -0.08 2.95
C GLU A 105 16.91 -0.36 1.51
N SER A 106 17.73 -1.38 1.32
CA SER A 106 18.17 -1.78 -0.02
C SER A 106 16.96 -2.21 -0.85
N VAL A 107 16.61 -1.38 -1.84
CA VAL A 107 15.51 -1.66 -2.76
C VAL A 107 15.85 -1.17 -4.17
N ASP A 108 15.43 -1.98 -5.14
CA ASP A 108 15.49 -1.65 -6.56
C ASP A 108 14.08 -1.40 -7.08
N ILE A 109 13.85 -0.19 -7.56
CA ILE A 109 12.59 0.23 -8.17
C ILE A 109 12.86 0.48 -9.64
N ARG A 110 12.17 -0.24 -10.50
CA ARG A 110 12.27 -0.13 -11.96
C ARG A 110 11.26 0.89 -12.44
N ALA A 111 11.68 1.72 -13.38
CA ALA A 111 10.83 2.70 -14.03
C ALA A 111 10.92 2.52 -15.56
N ILE A 112 9.78 2.50 -16.24
CA ILE A 112 9.71 2.45 -17.70
C ILE A 112 8.58 3.34 -18.20
N ARG A 113 8.82 4.11 -19.26
CA ARG A 113 7.78 4.90 -19.90
C ARG A 113 7.12 4.13 -21.04
N LYS A 114 5.79 4.08 -21.05
CA LYS A 114 4.97 3.47 -22.10
C LYS A 114 3.70 4.29 -22.30
N ASN A 115 3.39 4.61 -23.55
CA ASN A 115 2.23 5.38 -24.00
C ASN A 115 2.02 6.64 -23.14
N GLY A 116 3.10 7.40 -22.95
CA GLY A 116 3.10 8.65 -22.19
C GLY A 116 3.04 8.54 -20.66
N VAL A 117 3.03 7.33 -20.09
CA VAL A 117 2.92 7.06 -18.65
C VAL A 117 4.15 6.30 -18.13
N ILE A 118 4.64 6.66 -16.94
CA ILE A 118 5.77 6.00 -16.29
C ILE A 118 5.26 4.96 -15.30
N PHE A 119 5.68 3.72 -15.47
CA PHE A 119 5.33 2.63 -14.57
C PHE A 119 6.46 2.36 -13.58
N LEU A 120 6.13 2.33 -12.28
CA LEU A 120 7.08 2.04 -11.21
C LEU A 120 6.80 0.68 -10.59
N CYS A 121 7.80 -0.19 -10.55
CA CYS A 121 7.66 -1.56 -10.05
C CYS A 121 8.92 -2.00 -9.30
N ASP A 122 8.78 -2.60 -8.12
CA ASP A 122 9.94 -3.10 -7.39
C ASP A 122 10.42 -4.47 -7.90
N ASN A 123 11.73 -4.70 -7.78
CA ASN A 123 12.36 -5.95 -8.20
C ASN A 123 12.34 -7.02 -7.09
N ASN A 124 12.06 -6.66 -5.85
CA ASN A 124 12.28 -7.55 -4.72
C ASN A 124 11.44 -8.83 -4.84
N ARG A 125 12.14 -9.97 -4.97
CA ARG A 125 11.62 -11.30 -4.67
C ARG A 125 11.48 -11.37 -3.15
N ILE A 126 10.36 -10.92 -2.60
CA ILE A 126 10.07 -11.22 -1.18
C ILE A 126 9.85 -12.73 -1.10
N SER A 127 10.58 -13.46 -0.24
CA SER A 127 10.27 -14.89 -0.04
C SER A 127 8.83 -15.02 0.49
N PRO A 128 7.97 -15.89 -0.08
CA PRO A 128 6.64 -16.15 0.45
C PRO A 128 6.66 -16.65 1.91
N ASP A 129 7.80 -17.16 2.39
CA ASP A 129 7.94 -17.74 3.72
C ASP A 129 8.07 -16.71 4.86
N ASN A 130 8.16 -15.40 4.55
CA ASN A 130 8.40 -14.35 5.56
C ASN A 130 7.14 -13.64 6.07
N TYR A 131 5.93 -14.02 5.63
CA TYR A 131 4.70 -13.38 6.08
C TYR A 131 4.17 -14.02 7.37
N SER A 132 4.07 -13.20 8.43
CA SER A 132 3.41 -13.62 9.67
C SER A 132 1.90 -13.73 9.42
N SER A 133 1.38 -14.96 9.44
CA SER A 133 -0.05 -15.26 9.36
C SER A 133 -0.89 -14.62 10.47
N HIS A 134 -0.25 -14.22 11.57
CA HIS A 134 -0.89 -13.55 12.71
C HIS A 134 -1.55 -12.21 12.33
N GLY A 135 -0.99 -11.47 11.37
CA GLY A 135 -1.58 -10.22 10.88
C GLY A 135 -2.96 -10.47 10.23
N PHE A 136 -2.99 -11.40 9.28
CA PHE A 136 -4.23 -11.82 8.61
C PHE A 136 -5.26 -12.40 9.60
N LYS A 137 -4.81 -13.11 10.66
CA LYS A 137 -5.75 -13.57 11.69
C LYS A 137 -6.35 -12.41 12.49
N PHE A 138 -5.56 -11.39 12.81
CA PHE A 138 -6.08 -10.18 13.46
C PHE A 138 -7.08 -9.45 12.57
N GLU A 139 -6.79 -9.31 11.28
CA GLU A 139 -7.75 -8.78 10.29
C GLU A 139 -9.07 -9.56 10.31
N GLN A 140 -9.00 -10.89 10.32
CA GLN A 140 -10.19 -11.74 10.39
C GLN A 140 -11.01 -11.53 11.68
N TYR A 141 -10.36 -11.32 12.84
CA TYR A 141 -11.11 -11.00 14.08
C TYR A 141 -11.78 -9.63 14.03
N MET A 142 -11.12 -8.66 13.41
CA MET A 142 -11.57 -7.27 13.38
C MET A 142 -12.51 -6.95 12.21
N THR A 143 -12.84 -7.93 11.37
CA THR A 143 -13.71 -7.74 10.20
C THR A 143 -14.90 -8.70 10.22
N LEU A 144 -15.87 -8.45 9.33
CA LEU A 144 -17.05 -9.26 9.12
C LEU A 144 -16.90 -10.10 7.84
N ASP A 145 -17.51 -11.27 7.85
CA ASP A 145 -17.62 -12.15 6.71
C ASP A 145 -18.50 -11.52 5.59
N SER A 146 -18.61 -12.22 4.46
CA SER A 146 -19.42 -11.76 3.32
C SER A 146 -20.92 -11.62 3.62
N ASN A 147 -21.42 -12.21 4.72
CA ASN A 147 -22.80 -12.09 5.17
C ASN A 147 -22.97 -10.99 6.23
N GLY A 148 -21.90 -10.24 6.53
CA GLY A 148 -21.90 -9.20 7.57
C GLY A 148 -21.90 -9.77 8.99
N ARG A 149 -21.44 -11.01 9.19
CA ARG A 149 -21.37 -11.66 10.51
C ARG A 149 -19.91 -11.74 10.97
N PRO A 150 -19.64 -11.75 12.29
CA PRO A 150 -18.30 -12.04 12.78
C PRO A 150 -17.79 -13.39 12.25
N HIS A 151 -16.51 -13.44 11.89
CA HIS A 151 -15.87 -14.68 11.47
C HIS A 151 -15.92 -15.74 12.58
N ARG A 152 -16.00 -17.02 12.18
CA ARG A 152 -15.99 -18.11 13.16
C ARG A 152 -14.57 -18.24 13.73
N LYS A 153 -14.46 -18.50 15.05
CA LYS A 153 -13.16 -18.60 15.74
C LYS A 153 -12.15 -19.51 15.02
N TYR A 154 -12.59 -20.70 14.61
CA TYR A 154 -11.79 -21.73 13.93
C TYR A 154 -11.83 -21.65 12.40
N GLU A 155 -12.39 -20.59 11.83
CA GLU A 155 -12.35 -20.35 10.39
C GLU A 155 -10.90 -20.24 9.91
N LYS A 156 -10.59 -20.86 8.77
CA LYS A 156 -9.26 -20.79 8.17
C LYS A 156 -9.01 -19.38 7.65
N VAL A 157 -7.80 -18.89 7.88
CA VAL A 157 -7.35 -17.62 7.32
C VAL A 157 -6.97 -17.80 5.85
N SER A 158 -7.41 -16.90 4.98
CA SER A 158 -7.02 -16.86 3.56
C SER A 158 -6.89 -15.42 3.11
N ASN A 159 -5.86 -15.15 2.31
CA ASN A 159 -5.65 -13.87 1.63
C ASN A 159 -5.76 -13.99 0.09
N ALA A 160 -6.45 -15.04 -0.38
CA ALA A 160 -6.68 -15.29 -1.81
C ALA A 160 -7.48 -14.17 -2.47
N LYS A 161 -8.31 -13.47 -1.70
CA LYS A 161 -8.99 -12.25 -2.11
C LYS A 161 -8.53 -11.12 -1.20
N SER A 162 -8.26 -9.95 -1.76
CA SER A 162 -8.06 -8.76 -0.94
C SER A 162 -8.68 -7.51 -1.54
N GLY A 163 -9.19 -6.65 -0.67
CA GLY A 163 -9.74 -5.36 -1.04
C GLY A 163 -8.62 -4.38 -1.33
N LYS A 164 -8.74 -3.66 -2.44
CA LYS A 164 -7.79 -2.61 -2.82
C LYS A 164 -8.52 -1.31 -3.10
N THR A 165 -7.89 -0.22 -2.70
CA THR A 165 -8.28 1.14 -3.05
C THR A 165 -7.37 1.64 -4.16
N VAL A 166 -7.95 2.33 -5.13
CA VAL A 166 -7.22 3.02 -6.19
C VAL A 166 -7.16 4.49 -5.81
N LEU A 167 -5.95 5.01 -5.71
CA LEU A 167 -5.68 6.36 -5.28
C LEU A 167 -5.03 7.14 -6.42
N ARG A 168 -5.42 8.40 -6.56
CA ARG A 168 -4.72 9.40 -7.34
C ARG A 168 -4.12 10.40 -6.37
N THR A 169 -2.81 10.54 -6.42
CA THR A 169 -2.08 11.48 -5.56
C THR A 169 -1.46 12.56 -6.42
N THR A 170 -1.71 13.81 -6.03
CA THR A 170 -1.14 15.01 -6.63
C THR A 170 -0.06 15.55 -5.71
N ILE A 171 1.15 15.68 -6.21
CA ILE A 171 2.33 16.15 -5.47
C ILE A 171 2.76 17.45 -6.13
N SER A 172 2.67 18.57 -5.40
CA SER A 172 2.95 19.91 -5.93
C SER A 172 4.12 20.54 -5.20
N SER A 173 5.05 21.15 -5.95
CA SER A 173 6.21 21.88 -5.45
C SER A 173 6.49 23.09 -6.33
N GLY A 174 6.33 24.31 -5.79
CA GLY A 174 6.41 25.53 -6.59
C GLY A 174 5.41 25.49 -7.76
N ASN A 175 5.91 25.64 -8.99
CA ASN A 175 5.10 25.57 -10.22
C ASN A 175 5.01 24.14 -10.81
N GLY A 176 5.70 23.16 -10.21
CA GLY A 176 5.72 21.78 -10.65
C GLY A 176 4.62 20.95 -10.01
N GLN A 177 4.01 20.06 -10.79
CA GLN A 177 3.02 19.10 -10.31
C GLN A 177 3.28 17.71 -10.91
N LEU A 178 3.20 16.69 -10.07
CA LEU A 178 3.26 15.28 -10.44
C LEU A 178 2.00 14.57 -9.99
N LYS A 179 1.43 13.75 -10.87
CA LYS A 179 0.28 12.89 -10.54
C LYS A 179 0.69 11.43 -10.56
N VAL A 180 0.29 10.68 -9.55
CA VAL A 180 0.53 9.24 -9.44
C VAL A 180 -0.79 8.51 -9.21
N ILE A 181 -1.10 7.51 -10.03
CA ILE A 181 -2.12 6.51 -9.73
C ILE A 181 -1.47 5.26 -9.14
N TYR A 182 -2.04 4.75 -8.05
CA TYR A 182 -1.56 3.50 -7.46
C TYR A 182 -2.66 2.78 -6.68
N ALA A 183 -2.42 1.49 -6.44
CA ALA A 183 -3.28 0.68 -5.61
C ALA A 183 -2.69 0.51 -4.21
N ALA A 184 -3.55 0.58 -3.20
CA ALA A 184 -3.24 0.21 -1.83
C ALA A 184 -4.14 -0.96 -1.41
N GLU A 185 -3.55 -2.01 -0.84
CA GLU A 185 -4.32 -2.99 -0.09
C GLU A 185 -4.94 -2.31 1.13
N THR A 186 -6.19 -2.67 1.43
CA THR A 186 -7.00 -2.03 2.47
C THR A 186 -7.61 -3.12 3.34
N ASP A 187 -7.26 -3.11 4.61
CA ASP A 187 -7.57 -4.20 5.55
C ASP A 187 -9.07 -4.24 5.87
N ALA A 188 -9.68 -3.08 6.10
CA ALA A 188 -11.10 -2.97 6.36
C ALA A 188 -11.71 -1.64 5.90
N MET A 189 -13.05 -1.57 5.91
CA MET A 189 -13.84 -0.35 5.73
C MET A 189 -14.88 -0.23 6.84
N ASP A 190 -14.96 0.92 7.50
CA ASP A 190 -15.94 1.19 8.56
C ASP A 190 -17.35 1.48 7.98
N SER A 191 -18.35 1.62 8.85
CA SER A 191 -19.73 1.96 8.47
C SER A 191 -19.87 3.32 7.78
N GLN A 192 -18.91 4.23 7.96
CA GLN A 192 -18.89 5.55 7.31
C GLN A 192 -18.21 5.51 5.92
N GLY A 193 -17.65 4.36 5.52
CA GLY A 193 -16.95 4.20 4.26
C GLY A 193 -15.48 4.65 4.29
N ASN A 194 -14.93 4.90 5.47
CA ASN A 194 -13.50 5.16 5.65
C ASN A 194 -12.73 3.85 5.59
N CYS A 195 -11.57 3.88 4.94
CA CYS A 195 -10.64 2.77 4.95
C CYS A 195 -9.94 2.68 6.32
N VAL A 196 -9.61 1.48 6.76
CA VAL A 196 -8.99 1.25 8.06
C VAL A 196 -7.79 0.33 7.89
N GLU A 197 -6.67 0.68 8.52
CA GLU A 197 -5.48 -0.16 8.59
C GLU A 197 -5.46 -0.88 9.94
N LEU A 198 -5.14 -2.17 9.92
CA LEU A 198 -5.13 -3.07 11.07
C LEU A 198 -3.70 -3.56 11.30
N LYS A 199 -3.20 -3.34 12.51
CA LYS A 199 -1.85 -3.76 12.91
C LYS A 199 -1.90 -4.53 14.22
N THR A 200 -0.91 -5.38 14.44
CA THR A 200 -0.61 -5.88 15.78
C THR A 200 0.77 -5.43 16.19
N THR A 201 0.97 -5.17 17.49
CA THR A 201 2.26 -4.76 18.01
C THR A 201 2.44 -5.20 19.46
N GLY A 202 3.65 -5.62 19.78
CA GLY A 202 4.10 -5.81 21.17
C GLY A 202 5.04 -4.69 21.63
N MET A 203 5.11 -3.59 20.89
CA MET A 203 5.89 -2.42 21.27
C MET A 203 5.05 -1.49 22.14
N ASP A 204 5.67 -0.94 23.18
CA ASP A 204 5.16 0.25 23.85
C ASP A 204 5.17 1.46 22.90
N HIS A 205 4.52 2.56 23.33
CA HIS A 205 4.35 3.76 22.51
C HIS A 205 5.69 4.41 22.15
N SER A 206 6.61 4.56 23.10
CA SER A 206 7.91 5.20 22.89
C SER A 206 8.77 4.43 21.87
N ARG A 207 8.84 3.11 22.02
CA ARG A 207 9.53 2.24 21.06
C ARG A 207 8.86 2.30 19.69
N TRP A 208 7.53 2.27 19.63
CA TRP A 208 6.80 2.40 18.37
C TRP A 208 7.11 3.73 17.66
N LEU A 209 7.09 4.85 18.39
CA LEU A 209 7.48 6.18 17.87
C LEU A 209 8.87 6.16 17.25
N LYS A 210 9.84 5.49 17.89
CA LYS A 210 11.22 5.42 17.42
C LYS A 210 11.42 4.53 16.19
N VAL A 211 10.73 3.39 16.09
CA VAL A 211 11.10 2.36 15.10
C VAL A 211 10.06 2.08 14.00
N ALA A 212 8.79 2.39 14.23
CA ALA A 212 7.69 1.94 13.38
C ALA A 212 6.71 3.05 12.96
N SER A 213 6.64 4.15 13.71
CA SER A 213 5.70 5.25 13.45
C SER A 213 5.81 5.81 12.03
N LEU A 214 7.02 6.06 11.51
CA LEU A 214 7.22 6.56 10.15
C LEU A 214 6.62 5.63 9.10
N ASP A 215 6.89 4.33 9.25
CA ASP A 215 6.40 3.34 8.29
C ASP A 215 4.87 3.25 8.34
N HIS A 216 4.29 3.22 9.54
CA HIS A 216 2.85 3.14 9.75
C HIS A 216 2.13 4.43 9.30
N TYR A 217 2.74 5.60 9.52
CA TYR A 217 2.24 6.88 9.05
C TYR A 217 2.19 6.91 7.52
N LEU A 218 3.33 6.73 6.84
CA LEU A 218 3.39 6.77 5.38
C LEU A 218 2.52 5.67 4.75
N GLN A 219 2.46 4.50 5.38
CA GLN A 219 1.59 3.41 4.97
C GLN A 219 0.10 3.80 4.98
N SER A 220 -0.35 4.50 6.01
CA SER A 220 -1.76 4.89 6.18
C SER A 220 -2.08 6.15 5.37
N PHE A 221 -1.19 7.14 5.40
CA PHE A 221 -1.31 8.40 4.66
C PHE A 221 -1.47 8.14 3.16
N PHE A 222 -0.57 7.36 2.55
CA PHE A 222 -0.69 7.04 1.13
C PHE A 222 -1.87 6.10 0.81
N ALA A 223 -2.50 5.45 1.79
CA ALA A 223 -3.73 4.69 1.58
C ALA A 223 -5.01 5.53 1.81
N ASN A 224 -4.86 6.83 2.11
CA ASN A 224 -5.95 7.70 2.57
C ASN A 224 -6.75 7.08 3.74
N VAL A 225 -6.02 6.47 4.68
CA VAL A 225 -6.57 5.86 5.89
C VAL A 225 -6.49 6.88 7.02
N PRO A 226 -7.62 7.28 7.64
CA PRO A 226 -7.63 8.26 8.71
C PRO A 226 -7.12 7.71 10.05
N TYR A 227 -7.23 6.41 10.30
CA TYR A 227 -6.77 5.81 11.55
C TYR A 227 -6.36 4.35 11.41
N ILE A 228 -5.49 3.94 12.35
CA ILE A 228 -4.97 2.59 12.48
C ILE A 228 -5.54 1.98 13.76
N ILE A 229 -6.02 0.74 13.70
CA ILE A 229 -6.34 -0.05 14.90
C ILE A 229 -5.17 -0.99 15.21
N PHE A 230 -4.65 -0.90 16.43
CA PHE A 230 -3.57 -1.73 16.93
C PHE A 230 -4.07 -2.79 17.90
N GLY A 231 -3.93 -4.06 17.56
CA GLY A 231 -3.97 -5.16 18.52
C GLY A 231 -2.69 -5.18 19.36
N ARG A 232 -2.80 -4.86 20.65
CA ARG A 232 -1.69 -4.86 21.61
C ARG A 232 -1.42 -6.25 22.14
N LYS A 233 -0.16 -6.64 22.05
CA LYS A 233 0.40 -7.89 22.53
C LYS A 233 1.39 -7.59 23.65
N GLN A 234 1.61 -8.53 24.56
CA GLN A 234 2.55 -8.31 25.67
C GLN A 234 3.99 -8.13 25.18
N SER A 235 4.35 -8.79 24.08
CA SER A 235 5.66 -8.67 23.44
C SER A 235 5.57 -9.05 21.96
N HIS A 236 6.68 -8.96 21.23
CA HIS A 236 6.72 -9.38 19.83
C HIS A 236 6.51 -10.89 19.66
N THR A 237 6.96 -11.72 20.62
CA THR A 237 6.91 -13.19 20.57
C THR A 237 5.57 -13.76 21.02
N VAL A 238 4.76 -12.99 21.74
CA VAL A 238 3.41 -13.40 22.16
C VAL A 238 2.41 -13.20 21.02
N SER A 239 1.58 -14.20 20.75
CA SER A 239 0.52 -14.19 19.70
C SER A 239 -0.88 -13.92 20.25
N ILE A 240 -0.98 -13.38 21.47
CA ILE A 240 -2.24 -13.04 22.12
C ILE A 240 -2.41 -11.51 22.13
N VAL A 241 -3.55 -11.04 21.61
CA VAL A 241 -3.97 -9.65 21.72
C VAL A 241 -4.89 -9.49 22.92
N TYR A 242 -4.54 -8.60 23.85
CA TYR A 242 -5.30 -8.37 25.09
C TYR A 242 -6.04 -7.03 25.10
N LYS A 243 -5.69 -6.12 24.19
CA LYS A 243 -6.26 -4.79 24.07
C LYS A 243 -6.19 -4.35 22.61
N THR A 244 -7.11 -3.51 22.17
CA THR A 244 -6.93 -2.75 20.93
C THR A 244 -6.95 -1.25 21.18
N ASP A 245 -6.07 -0.52 20.49
CA ASP A 245 -6.03 0.93 20.51
C ASP A 245 -6.32 1.50 19.11
N LYS A 246 -6.84 2.72 19.05
CA LYS A 246 -6.98 3.49 17.81
C LYS A 246 -5.97 4.65 17.82
N ILE A 247 -5.23 4.82 16.73
CA ILE A 247 -4.33 5.96 16.51
C ILE A 247 -4.73 6.66 15.21
N TRP A 248 -5.01 7.95 15.29
CA TRP A 248 -5.29 8.78 14.12
C TRP A 248 -4.01 9.05 13.33
N THR A 249 -4.08 8.89 12.01
CA THR A 249 -2.92 8.98 11.12
C THR A 249 -2.34 10.39 11.09
N ASP A 250 -3.19 11.41 11.11
CA ASP A 250 -2.81 12.84 11.14
C ASP A 250 -2.19 13.29 12.46
N ALA A 251 -2.47 12.58 13.56
CA ALA A 251 -1.89 12.84 14.88
C ALA A 251 -0.46 12.30 15.00
N ILE A 252 -0.06 11.29 14.22
CA ILE A 252 1.27 10.65 14.35
C ILE A 252 2.43 11.65 14.20
N PRO A 253 2.45 12.53 13.17
CA PRO A 253 3.55 13.50 13.01
C PRO A 253 3.62 14.56 14.12
N ASN A 254 2.55 14.75 14.90
CA ASN A 254 2.48 15.74 15.97
C ASN A 254 2.96 15.18 17.33
N ASP A 255 3.30 13.90 17.37
CA ASP A 255 3.90 13.26 18.54
C ASP A 255 5.42 13.49 18.58
N SER A 256 6.11 12.94 19.59
CA SER A 256 7.56 13.04 19.76
C SER A 256 8.33 12.14 18.79
N VAL A 257 8.11 12.32 17.48
CA VAL A 257 8.76 11.55 16.41
C VAL A 257 10.13 12.13 16.02
N SER A 258 11.02 11.28 15.50
CA SER A 258 12.35 11.68 15.03
C SER A 258 12.42 11.97 13.53
N TRP A 259 11.27 12.18 12.88
CA TRP A 259 11.14 12.36 11.45
C TRP A 259 10.11 13.46 11.16
N ASN A 260 10.21 14.07 9.99
CA ASN A 260 9.31 15.13 9.55
C ASN A 260 8.62 14.70 8.24
N LYS A 261 7.31 14.90 8.16
CA LYS A 261 6.50 14.45 7.00
C LYS A 261 6.80 15.28 5.74
N GLU A 262 7.04 16.57 5.88
CA GLU A 262 7.37 17.47 4.77
C GLU A 262 8.68 17.03 4.09
N VAL A 263 9.71 16.66 4.87
CA VAL A 263 10.97 16.13 4.33
C VAL A 263 10.75 14.82 3.55
N CYS A 264 9.84 13.95 4.02
CA CYS A 264 9.48 12.73 3.29
C CYS A 264 8.78 13.05 1.96
N PHE A 265 7.95 14.10 1.93
CA PHE A 265 7.24 14.53 0.72
C PHE A 265 8.16 15.23 -0.28
N GLU A 266 9.10 16.03 0.19
CA GLU A 266 10.18 16.60 -0.64
C GLU A 266 11.02 15.50 -1.27
N GLN A 267 11.43 14.50 -0.51
CA GLN A 267 12.17 13.34 -1.03
C GLN A 267 11.37 12.59 -2.11
N LEU A 268 10.08 12.39 -1.90
CA LEU A 268 9.18 11.77 -2.87
C LEU A 268 9.09 12.58 -4.15
N PHE A 269 8.83 13.88 -4.05
CA PHE A 269 8.74 14.77 -5.21
C PHE A 269 10.03 14.76 -6.02
N ASN A 270 11.17 14.99 -5.37
CA ASN A 270 12.47 15.09 -6.04
C ASN A 270 12.85 13.82 -6.79
N VAL A 271 12.58 12.64 -6.20
CA VAL A 271 12.87 11.37 -6.87
C VAL A 271 11.95 11.13 -8.05
N LEU A 272 10.64 11.36 -7.90
CA LEU A 272 9.70 11.19 -9.01
C LEU A 272 9.99 12.18 -10.14
N ASP A 273 10.29 13.43 -9.82
CA ASP A 273 10.64 14.46 -10.81
C ASP A 273 11.93 14.10 -11.57
N THR A 274 12.93 13.60 -10.85
CA THR A 274 14.18 13.09 -11.44
C THR A 274 13.90 11.93 -12.40
N ILE A 275 13.07 10.96 -12.00
CA ILE A 275 12.67 9.84 -12.88
C ILE A 275 11.96 10.38 -14.14
N LYS A 276 11.02 11.32 -13.98
CA LYS A 276 10.28 11.92 -15.10
C LYS A 276 11.22 12.63 -16.08
N THR A 277 12.25 13.30 -15.56
CA THR A 277 13.26 14.00 -16.36
C THR A 277 14.14 13.05 -17.16
N TYR A 278 14.50 11.88 -16.60
CA TYR A 278 15.27 10.85 -17.32
C TYR A 278 14.43 10.10 -18.36
N LEU A 279 13.14 9.89 -18.11
CA LEU A 279 12.26 9.10 -18.97
C LEU A 279 11.42 10.01 -19.86
N GLN A 280 12.05 10.62 -20.88
CA GLN A 280 11.39 11.60 -21.74
C GLN A 280 10.58 10.95 -22.88
N ARG A 281 11.06 9.82 -23.40
CA ARG A 281 10.48 9.11 -24.55
C ARG A 281 9.95 7.75 -24.15
N ASP A 282 8.92 7.29 -24.85
CA ASP A 282 8.39 5.95 -24.64
C ASP A 282 9.46 4.89 -24.97
N GLY A 283 9.58 3.89 -24.09
CA GLY A 283 10.65 2.91 -24.13
C GLY A 283 11.87 3.27 -23.27
N ASP A 284 12.03 4.53 -22.86
CA ASP A 284 13.05 4.89 -21.88
C ASP A 284 12.80 4.12 -20.57
N ALA A 285 13.88 3.60 -19.98
CA ALA A 285 13.83 2.85 -18.74
C ALA A 285 15.04 3.14 -17.86
N LEU A 286 14.82 3.01 -16.54
CA LEU A 286 15.87 3.10 -15.53
C LEU A 286 15.58 2.21 -14.33
N VAL A 287 16.61 1.99 -13.51
CA VAL A 287 16.50 1.41 -12.17
C VAL A 287 16.91 2.45 -11.14
N LEU A 288 15.97 2.83 -10.28
CA LEU A 288 16.20 3.58 -9.05
C LEU A 288 16.72 2.61 -7.98
N LYS A 289 17.93 2.85 -7.48
CA LYS A 289 18.54 2.10 -6.39
C LYS A 289 18.55 2.97 -5.14
N ILE A 290 17.86 2.51 -4.10
CA ILE A 290 17.93 3.09 -2.76
C ILE A 290 18.81 2.19 -1.92
N ARG A 291 19.84 2.76 -1.31
CA ARG A 291 20.86 2.07 -0.51
C ARG A 291 21.28 2.92 0.69
N SER A 292 22.03 2.34 1.62
CA SER A 292 22.57 3.06 2.79
C SER A 292 23.32 4.34 2.41
N GLU A 293 24.16 4.24 1.38
CA GLU A 293 25.04 5.29 0.86
C GLU A 293 24.28 6.40 0.11
N GLY A 294 23.07 6.14 -0.37
CA GLY A 294 22.29 7.15 -1.09
C GLY A 294 21.30 6.57 -2.09
N ILE A 295 20.94 7.42 -3.05
CA ILE A 295 20.02 7.12 -4.15
C ILE A 295 20.79 7.28 -5.45
N SER A 296 20.72 6.27 -6.33
CA SER A 296 21.32 6.33 -7.67
C SER A 296 20.34 5.84 -8.74
N TYR A 297 20.63 6.19 -9.99
CA TYR A 297 19.81 5.89 -11.16
C TYR A 297 20.68 5.21 -12.21
N GLU A 298 20.26 4.02 -12.64
CA GLU A 298 20.93 3.28 -13.73
C GLU A 298 20.05 3.32 -14.97
N LEU A 299 20.53 3.98 -16.02
CA LEU A 299 19.83 4.11 -17.31
C LEU A 299 20.04 2.85 -18.16
N GLY A 300 19.01 2.46 -18.92
CA GLY A 300 19.17 1.47 -19.98
C GLY A 300 18.03 0.46 -20.08
N ASN A 301 18.10 -0.36 -21.14
CA ASN A 301 17.08 -1.37 -21.40
C ASN A 301 17.20 -2.48 -20.36
N SER A 302 16.29 -2.39 -19.42
CA SER A 302 16.27 -3.24 -18.25
C SER A 302 15.81 -4.68 -18.58
N GLY A 303 15.38 -4.95 -19.82
CA GLY A 303 15.03 -6.30 -20.29
C GLY A 303 13.67 -6.80 -19.77
N PHE A 304 12.72 -5.88 -19.54
CA PHE A 304 11.49 -6.18 -18.82
C PHE A 304 10.22 -6.12 -19.69
N ASN A 305 9.36 -7.12 -19.48
CA ASN A 305 8.02 -7.24 -20.08
C ASN A 305 6.94 -6.72 -19.11
N PHE A 306 6.99 -5.45 -18.73
CA PHE A 306 5.92 -4.79 -17.97
C PHE A 306 5.68 -3.36 -18.49
N PRO A 307 4.42 -2.86 -18.55
CA PRO A 307 3.17 -3.57 -18.28
C PRO A 307 2.88 -4.73 -19.25
N ASP A 308 1.93 -5.61 -18.88
CA ASP A 308 1.50 -6.74 -19.71
C ASP A 308 1.14 -6.22 -21.13
N PRO A 309 1.67 -6.79 -22.22
CA PRO A 309 1.31 -6.37 -23.58
C PRO A 309 -0.20 -6.40 -23.86
N ARG A 310 -0.96 -7.31 -23.21
CA ARG A 310 -2.43 -7.36 -23.29
C ARG A 310 -3.10 -6.17 -22.61
N PHE A 311 -2.45 -5.58 -21.61
CA PHE A 311 -2.90 -4.33 -21.03
C PHE A 311 -2.65 -3.17 -22.00
N LEU A 312 -1.45 -3.07 -22.57
CA LEU A 312 -1.11 -1.99 -23.49
C LEU A 312 -1.96 -1.99 -24.76
N SER A 313 -2.25 -3.17 -25.33
CA SER A 313 -3.09 -3.31 -26.53
C SER A 313 -4.55 -2.91 -26.35
N HIS A 314 -5.02 -2.70 -25.11
CA HIS A 314 -6.34 -2.11 -24.85
C HIS A 314 -6.39 -0.61 -25.18
N PHE A 315 -5.24 0.07 -25.17
CA PHE A 315 -5.12 1.50 -25.40
C PHE A 315 -4.51 1.76 -26.77
N HIS A 316 -4.88 2.87 -27.41
CA HIS A 316 -4.13 3.33 -28.58
C HIS A 316 -2.81 3.98 -28.14
N ASN A 317 -1.87 4.07 -29.08
CA ASN A 317 -0.60 4.74 -28.87
C ASN A 317 -0.74 6.25 -28.99
#